data_AF-A0A7S1MAZ2-F1
#
_entry.id   AF-A0A7S1MAZ2-F1
#
_cell.length_a   1.000
_cell.length_b   1.000
_cell.length_c   1.000
_cell.angle_alpha   90.00
_cell.angle_beta   90.00
_cell.angle_gamma   90.00
#
_symmetry.space_group_name_H-M   'P 1'
#
loop_
_entity.id
_entity.type
_entity.pdbx_description
1 polymer ?
#
loop_
_entity_poly.entity_id
_entity_poly.type
_entity_poly.pdbx_seq_one_letter_code
_entity_poly.pdbx_strand_id
1 'polypeptide(L)'
;AVTFKAGTLTVLPTGRHYIEAIDHLFDGFLSTQQLSIRLAPPESEGSRQGQDELLLCETKDLVLIGIRADVFYRISDAEQAILQVGREFIPELVKETSIATLNNIIRSTALGEIAQSNHPSAVSAKAHQQEVMQAQALGQESAPLFFDKAHDQFLAKLHDDFKERYGLEITNIRIEQFKIMDQALSQSIAGQAVKTAETQSQLANLEGQTMIATQQQE
;
A
#
# COMPACT_ATOMS: atom_id res chain seq x y z
N ALA A 1 5.65 -27.18 10.72
CA ALA A 1 4.65 -28.17 10.28
C ALA A 1 3.49 -28.17 11.26
N VAL A 2 2.26 -28.33 10.78
CA VAL A 2 1.03 -28.29 11.57
C VAL A 2 0.61 -29.72 11.89
N THR A 3 0.47 -30.02 13.17
CA THR A 3 0.07 -31.35 13.63
C THR A 3 -0.91 -31.25 14.80
N PHE A 4 -1.69 -32.30 15.01
CA PHE A 4 -2.63 -32.42 16.10
C PHE A 4 -2.34 -33.68 16.90
N LYS A 5 -2.13 -33.56 18.21
CA LYS A 5 -1.97 -34.70 19.11
C LYS A 5 -3.13 -34.72 20.08
N ALA A 6 -3.94 -35.78 20.05
CA ALA A 6 -5.17 -35.89 20.85
C ALA A 6 -6.09 -34.66 20.72
N GLY A 7 -6.20 -34.08 19.53
CA GLY A 7 -6.99 -32.87 19.25
C GLY A 7 -6.35 -31.54 19.68
N THR A 8 -5.15 -31.57 20.27
CA THR A 8 -4.39 -30.35 20.61
C THR A 8 -3.48 -29.96 19.44
N LEU A 9 -3.57 -28.72 18.98
CA LEU A 9 -2.68 -28.17 17.96
C LEU A 9 -1.24 -28.14 18.48
N THR A 10 -0.29 -28.56 17.64
CA THR A 10 1.14 -28.48 17.91
C THR A 10 1.86 -28.07 16.63
N VAL A 11 2.53 -26.92 16.66
CA VAL A 11 3.35 -26.43 15.55
C VAL A 11 4.79 -26.90 15.74
N LEU A 12 5.23 -27.77 14.83
CA LEU A 12 6.60 -28.29 14.85
C LEU A 12 7.54 -27.33 14.09
N PRO A 13 8.73 -27.01 14.65
CA PRO A 13 9.72 -26.15 13.99
C PRO A 13 10.30 -26.83 12.73
N THR A 14 11.12 -26.12 11.95
CA THR A 14 11.80 -26.72 10.81
C THR A 14 12.76 -27.81 11.25
N GLY A 15 12.68 -28.99 10.63
CA GLY A 15 13.52 -30.14 11.01
C GLY A 15 12.89 -31.48 10.66
N ARG A 16 13.59 -32.57 11.02
CA ARG A 16 13.04 -33.93 10.95
C ARG A 16 12.30 -34.23 12.24
N HIS A 17 11.05 -34.64 12.10
CA HIS A 17 10.18 -35.01 13.21
C HIS A 17 9.68 -36.43 13.01
N TYR A 18 9.66 -37.20 14.08
CA TYR A 18 9.15 -38.56 14.09
C TYR A 18 7.81 -38.57 14.82
N ILE A 19 6.78 -39.09 14.15
CA ILE A 19 5.43 -39.23 14.69
C ILE A 19 5.24 -40.72 14.97
N GLU A 20 5.27 -41.08 16.26
CA GLU A 20 5.15 -42.48 16.70
C GLU A 20 3.77 -42.80 17.27
N ALA A 21 3.01 -41.77 17.67
CA ALA A 21 1.72 -41.94 18.32
C ALA A 21 0.58 -42.05 17.28
N ILE A 22 -0.33 -43.01 17.48
CA ILE A 22 -1.44 -43.29 16.55
C ILE A 22 -2.46 -42.14 16.53
N ASP A 23 -2.56 -41.38 17.62
CA ASP A 23 -3.44 -40.23 17.81
C ASP A 23 -2.80 -38.88 17.36
N HIS A 24 -1.64 -38.94 16.71
CA HIS A 24 -0.93 -37.77 16.20
C HIS A 24 -1.16 -37.63 14.70
N LEU A 25 -2.03 -36.69 14.34
CA LEU A 25 -2.41 -36.37 12.98
C LEU A 25 -1.51 -35.27 12.41
N PHE A 26 -1.00 -35.49 11.20
CA PHE A 26 -0.28 -34.47 10.44
C PHE A 26 -1.26 -33.76 9.49
N ASP A 27 -1.41 -32.45 9.63
CA ASP A 27 -2.33 -31.64 8.81
C ASP A 27 -1.64 -31.04 7.58
N GLY A 28 -0.38 -30.63 7.71
CA GLY A 28 0.36 -30.08 6.58
C GLY A 28 1.52 -29.18 6.94
N PHE A 29 2.03 -28.51 5.91
CA PHE A 29 3.05 -27.49 6.07
C PHE A 29 2.41 -26.10 6.03
N LEU A 30 2.88 -25.23 6.91
CA LEU A 30 2.54 -23.81 6.90
C LEU A 30 3.81 -23.05 6.56
N SER A 31 3.76 -22.22 5.51
CA SER A 31 4.87 -21.34 5.17
C SER A 31 4.84 -20.10 6.07
N THR A 32 5.94 -19.82 6.76
CA THR A 32 6.16 -18.56 7.48
C THR A 32 6.95 -17.55 6.64
N GLN A 33 7.26 -17.88 5.39
CA GLN A 33 7.90 -16.95 4.47
C GLN A 33 6.94 -15.83 4.12
N GLN A 34 7.50 -14.70 3.68
CA GLN A 34 6.70 -13.60 3.17
C GLN A 34 5.96 -14.03 1.91
N LEU A 35 4.66 -13.78 1.90
CA LEU A 35 3.76 -13.98 0.78
C LEU A 35 3.25 -12.62 0.30
N SER A 36 2.82 -12.59 -0.96
CA SER A 36 2.21 -11.41 -1.58
C SER A 36 0.81 -11.78 -2.03
N ILE A 37 -0.17 -10.92 -1.73
CA ILE A 37 -1.53 -11.06 -2.24
C ILE A 37 -1.93 -9.81 -3.02
N ARG A 38 -2.49 -10.04 -4.20
CA ARG A 38 -3.01 -8.97 -5.05
C ARG A 38 -4.40 -8.56 -4.59
N LEU A 39 -4.59 -7.26 -4.44
CA LEU A 39 -5.90 -6.69 -4.14
C LEU A 39 -6.70 -6.56 -5.43
N ALA A 40 -7.38 -7.65 -5.81
CA ALA A 40 -8.31 -7.69 -6.94
C ALA A 40 -9.76 -7.81 -6.44
N PRO A 41 -10.75 -7.30 -7.20
CA PRO A 41 -12.17 -7.51 -6.90
C PRO A 41 -12.52 -9.00 -6.77
N PRO A 42 -13.48 -9.37 -5.91
CA PRO A 42 -13.89 -10.77 -5.73
C PRO A 42 -14.49 -11.40 -7.00
N GLU A 43 -15.07 -10.59 -7.91
CA GLU A 43 -15.75 -11.08 -9.12
C GLU A 43 -14.79 -11.33 -10.32
N SER A 44 -13.50 -11.03 -10.18
CA SER A 44 -12.54 -11.09 -11.28
C SER A 44 -12.01 -12.50 -11.60
N GLU A 45 -12.31 -13.51 -10.78
CA GLU A 45 -11.77 -14.88 -10.95
C GLU A 45 -12.30 -15.63 -12.19
N GLY A 46 -13.28 -15.08 -12.92
CA GLY A 46 -13.85 -15.68 -14.14
C GLY A 46 -13.81 -14.80 -15.40
N SER A 47 -13.30 -13.58 -15.33
CA SER A 47 -13.32 -12.63 -16.45
C SER A 47 -12.03 -12.70 -17.25
N ARG A 48 -12.16 -12.91 -18.57
CA ARG A 48 -11.06 -13.07 -19.53
C ARG A 48 -9.91 -12.08 -19.29
N GLN A 49 -8.69 -12.64 -19.25
CA GLN A 49 -7.40 -11.98 -19.38
C GLN A 49 -7.45 -10.65 -20.17
N GLY A 50 -6.98 -9.56 -19.55
CA GLY A 50 -6.27 -8.52 -20.30
C GLY A 50 -6.69 -7.07 -20.14
N GLN A 51 -7.73 -6.71 -19.38
CA GLN A 51 -8.08 -5.30 -19.15
C GLN A 51 -8.22 -4.99 -17.67
N ASP A 52 -7.17 -4.35 -17.14
CA ASP A 52 -7.15 -3.57 -15.90
C ASP A 52 -7.90 -4.21 -14.71
N GLU A 53 -7.30 -5.24 -14.09
CA GLU A 53 -7.63 -5.64 -12.70
C GLU A 53 -7.27 -4.47 -11.76
N LEU A 54 -8.20 -3.53 -11.66
CA LEU A 54 -8.11 -2.37 -10.79
C LEU A 54 -9.19 -2.50 -9.74
N LEU A 55 -8.79 -2.36 -8.48
CA LEU A 55 -9.72 -2.16 -7.38
C LEU A 55 -10.36 -0.78 -7.55
N LEU A 56 -11.68 -0.75 -7.66
CA LEU A 56 -12.44 0.48 -7.79
C LEU A 56 -12.69 1.08 -6.40
N CYS A 57 -12.22 2.30 -6.20
CA CYS A 57 -12.36 3.05 -4.96
C CYS A 57 -12.98 4.42 -5.26
N GLU A 58 -13.67 4.98 -4.27
CA GLU A 58 -14.21 6.33 -4.34
C GLU A 58 -13.45 7.23 -3.37
N THR A 59 -12.96 8.36 -3.89
CA THR A 59 -12.25 9.39 -3.10
C THR A 59 -13.22 10.25 -2.28
N LYS A 60 -12.68 11.10 -1.41
CA LYS A 60 -13.49 12.05 -0.61
C LYS A 60 -14.38 12.96 -1.47
N ASP A 61 -13.93 13.27 -2.69
CA ASP A 61 -14.62 14.15 -3.63
C ASP A 61 -15.61 13.40 -4.54
N LEU A 62 -15.97 12.15 -4.17
CA LEU A 62 -16.87 11.27 -4.93
C LEU A 62 -16.36 10.91 -6.32
N VAL A 63 -15.04 10.97 -6.53
CA VAL A 63 -14.41 10.58 -7.78
C VAL A 63 -14.00 9.12 -7.73
N LEU A 64 -14.45 8.37 -8.72
CA LEU A 64 -14.09 6.97 -8.93
C LEU A 64 -12.67 6.85 -9.49
N ILE A 65 -11.88 6.02 -8.84
CA ILE A 65 -10.50 5.71 -9.19
C ILE A 65 -10.29 4.20 -9.22
N GLY A 66 -9.35 3.75 -10.05
CA GLY A 66 -8.87 2.38 -10.12
C GLY A 66 -7.46 2.28 -9.56
N ILE A 67 -7.25 1.36 -8.61
CA ILE A 67 -5.95 1.13 -7.96
C ILE A 67 -5.52 -0.32 -8.18
N ARG A 68 -4.24 -0.52 -8.52
CA ARG A 68 -3.58 -1.83 -8.42
C ARG A 68 -2.63 -1.82 -7.24
N ALA A 69 -2.83 -2.75 -6.31
CA ALA A 69 -1.97 -2.87 -5.14
C ALA A 69 -1.73 -4.33 -4.75
N ASP A 70 -0.56 -4.58 -4.20
CA ASP A 70 -0.14 -5.87 -3.64
C ASP A 70 0.22 -5.70 -2.16
N VAL A 71 -0.27 -6.60 -1.31
CA VAL A 71 0.02 -6.62 0.13
C VAL A 71 0.94 -7.76 0.45
N PHE A 72 2.02 -7.45 1.15
CA PHE A 72 3.00 -8.41 1.62
C PHE A 72 2.75 -8.72 3.09
N TYR A 73 2.60 -10.01 3.40
CA TYR A 73 2.38 -10.47 4.76
C TYR A 73 3.20 -11.72 5.04
N ARG A 74 3.42 -12.01 6.32
CA ARG A 74 3.99 -13.28 6.79
C ARG A 74 3.29 -13.73 8.06
N ILE A 75 3.42 -15.01 8.36
CA ILE A 75 2.90 -15.58 9.61
C ILE A 75 3.98 -15.42 10.67
N SER A 76 3.70 -14.59 11.69
CA SER A 76 4.62 -14.33 12.81
C SER A 76 4.40 -15.34 13.94
N ASP A 77 3.14 -15.66 14.25
CA ASP A 77 2.74 -16.72 15.17
C ASP A 77 1.81 -17.71 14.47
N ALA A 78 2.35 -18.90 14.17
CA ALA A 78 1.63 -19.95 13.48
C ALA A 78 0.54 -20.61 14.35
N GLU A 79 0.74 -20.70 15.66
CA GLU A 79 -0.26 -21.31 16.56
C GLU A 79 -1.48 -20.41 16.63
N GLN A 80 -1.25 -19.12 16.86
CA GLN A 80 -2.32 -18.14 16.92
C GLN A 80 -3.06 -18.01 15.58
N ALA A 81 -2.34 -17.95 14.46
CA ALA A 81 -2.95 -17.85 13.13
C ALA A 81 -3.87 -19.03 12.80
N ILE A 82 -3.47 -20.25 13.16
CA ILE A 82 -4.28 -21.44 12.89
C ILE A 82 -5.49 -21.50 13.83
N LEU A 83 -5.34 -21.16 15.12
CA LEU A 83 -6.43 -21.23 16.08
C LEU A 83 -7.50 -20.16 15.84
N GLN A 84 -7.10 -18.96 15.44
CA GLN A 84 -8.02 -17.82 15.29
C GLN A 84 -8.64 -17.74 13.91
N VAL A 85 -7.86 -18.02 12.86
CA VAL A 85 -8.29 -17.83 11.46
C VAL A 85 -8.48 -19.17 10.76
N GLY A 86 -7.57 -20.11 11.00
CA GLY A 86 -7.47 -21.35 10.24
C GLY A 86 -6.63 -21.18 8.98
N ARG A 87 -5.82 -22.19 8.67
CA ARG A 87 -4.79 -22.15 7.61
C ARG A 87 -5.33 -21.67 6.26
N GLU A 88 -6.53 -22.11 5.89
CA GLU A 88 -7.11 -21.90 4.56
C GLU A 88 -7.69 -20.49 4.38
N PHE A 89 -8.08 -19.85 5.48
CA PHE A 89 -8.75 -18.54 5.48
C PHE A 89 -7.80 -17.36 5.65
N ILE A 90 -6.51 -17.60 5.97
CA ILE A 90 -5.50 -16.54 6.13
C ILE A 90 -5.42 -15.63 4.88
N PRO A 91 -5.31 -16.16 3.64
CA PRO A 91 -5.20 -15.29 2.46
C PRO A 91 -6.46 -14.43 2.25
N GLU A 92 -7.64 -15.01 2.47
CA GLU A 92 -8.92 -14.32 2.33
C GLU A 92 -9.06 -13.19 3.35
N LEU A 93 -8.77 -13.46 4.63
CA LEU A 93 -8.79 -12.46 5.70
C LEU A 93 -7.85 -11.28 5.39
N VAL A 94 -6.62 -11.56 4.96
CA VAL A 94 -5.65 -10.52 4.59
C VAL A 94 -6.20 -9.70 3.43
N LYS A 95 -6.73 -10.34 2.39
CA LYS A 95 -7.29 -9.66 1.21
C LYS A 95 -8.44 -8.74 1.57
N GLU A 96 -9.47 -9.26 2.23
CA GLU A 96 -10.69 -8.51 2.53
C GLU A 96 -10.42 -7.32 3.45
N THR A 97 -9.65 -7.54 4.52
CA THR A 97 -9.35 -6.48 5.48
C THR A 97 -8.44 -5.41 4.88
N SER A 98 -7.51 -5.82 4.00
CA SER A 98 -6.67 -4.88 3.25
C SER A 98 -7.49 -4.02 2.28
N ILE A 99 -8.42 -4.64 1.54
CA ILE A 99 -9.32 -3.91 0.63
C ILE A 99 -10.16 -2.90 1.43
N ALA A 100 -10.77 -3.33 2.55
CA ALA A 100 -11.57 -2.45 3.40
C ALA A 100 -10.75 -1.26 3.93
N THR A 101 -9.52 -1.52 4.39
CA THR A 101 -8.63 -0.48 4.94
C THR A 101 -8.19 0.50 3.87
N LEU A 102 -7.77 0.01 2.71
CA LEU A 102 -7.37 0.84 1.59
C LEU A 102 -8.55 1.71 1.13
N ASN A 103 -9.74 1.13 0.96
CA ASN A 103 -10.95 1.87 0.62
C ASN A 103 -11.26 3.00 1.61
N ASN A 104 -11.09 2.75 2.91
CA ASN A 104 -11.29 3.78 3.93
C ASN A 104 -10.26 4.92 3.83
N ILE A 105 -9.00 4.60 3.56
CA ILE A 105 -7.94 5.61 3.37
C ILE A 105 -8.25 6.47 2.14
N ILE A 106 -8.57 5.84 1.01
CA ILE A 106 -8.94 6.56 -0.22
C ILE A 106 -10.15 7.46 -0.01
N ARG A 107 -11.21 6.94 0.61
CA ARG A 107 -12.44 7.72 0.86
C ARG A 107 -12.21 8.92 1.77
N SER A 108 -11.18 8.87 2.62
CA SER A 108 -10.80 10.00 3.46
C SER A 108 -9.89 11.03 2.77
N THR A 109 -9.37 10.71 1.58
CA THR A 109 -8.40 11.55 0.87
C THR A 109 -9.05 12.27 -0.31
N ALA A 110 -8.75 13.57 -0.46
CA ALA A 110 -9.18 14.38 -1.60
C ALA A 110 -8.40 14.03 -2.87
N LEU A 111 -9.04 14.12 -4.04
CA LEU A 111 -8.41 13.78 -5.31
C LEU A 111 -7.22 14.68 -5.63
N GLY A 112 -7.27 15.95 -5.24
CA GLY A 112 -6.17 16.89 -5.46
C GLY A 112 -4.86 16.44 -4.79
N GLU A 113 -4.94 15.88 -3.58
CA GLU A 113 -3.78 15.34 -2.85
C GLU A 113 -3.23 14.08 -3.54
N ILE A 114 -4.11 13.27 -4.10
CA ILE A 114 -3.74 12.05 -4.81
C ILE A 114 -3.10 12.36 -6.17
N ALA A 115 -3.69 13.28 -6.94
CA ALA A 115 -3.26 13.62 -8.29
C ALA A 115 -1.89 14.35 -8.32
N GLN A 116 -1.55 15.08 -7.25
CA GLN A 116 -0.22 15.70 -7.10
C GLN A 116 0.90 14.67 -6.89
N SER A 117 0.56 13.44 -6.49
CA SER A 117 1.53 12.37 -6.24
C SER A 117 1.79 11.43 -7.44
N ASN A 118 1.24 11.75 -8.62
CA ASN A 118 1.12 10.87 -9.80
C ASN A 118 2.41 10.31 -10.43
N HIS A 119 3.57 10.41 -9.80
CA HIS A 119 4.81 9.77 -10.25
C HIS A 119 5.35 8.79 -9.20
N PRO A 120 4.88 7.52 -9.23
CA PRO A 120 5.55 6.42 -8.55
C PRO A 120 6.75 6.00 -9.40
N SER A 121 7.83 6.76 -9.34
CA SER A 121 9.12 6.29 -9.85
C SER A 121 10.22 6.71 -8.89
N ALA A 122 11.07 5.79 -8.50
CA ALA A 122 12.18 5.98 -7.55
C ALA A 122 13.20 7.09 -7.93
N VAL A 123 12.95 7.85 -9.00
CA VAL A 123 13.67 9.06 -9.39
C VAL A 123 13.08 10.31 -8.72
N SER A 124 11.78 10.35 -8.43
CA SER A 124 11.14 11.43 -7.66
C SER A 124 11.55 11.42 -6.19
N ALA A 125 12.03 10.29 -5.66
CA ALA A 125 12.61 10.24 -4.32
C ALA A 125 13.87 11.11 -4.18
N LYS A 126 14.68 11.29 -5.24
CA LYS A 126 15.89 12.15 -5.18
C LYS A 126 15.57 13.63 -5.35
N ALA A 127 14.64 13.96 -6.25
CA ALA A 127 14.17 15.33 -6.43
C ALA A 127 13.37 15.80 -5.19
N HIS A 128 12.52 14.92 -4.65
CA HIS A 128 11.80 15.18 -3.41
C HIS A 128 12.72 15.13 -2.19
N GLN A 129 13.75 14.27 -2.12
CA GLN A 129 14.76 14.38 -1.05
C GLN A 129 15.52 15.70 -1.11
N GLN A 130 15.83 16.23 -2.30
CA GLN A 130 16.44 17.55 -2.42
C GLN A 130 15.47 18.68 -2.01
N GLU A 131 14.20 18.59 -2.38
CA GLU A 131 13.15 19.52 -1.93
C GLU A 131 12.88 19.42 -0.43
N VAL A 132 12.85 18.22 0.14
CA VAL A 132 12.66 17.95 1.58
C VAL A 132 13.90 18.40 2.36
N MET A 133 15.12 18.19 1.84
CA MET A 133 16.35 18.70 2.45
C MET A 133 16.44 20.23 2.35
N GLN A 134 16.00 20.85 1.25
CA GLN A 134 15.91 22.31 1.14
C GLN A 134 14.81 22.90 2.03
N ALA A 135 13.65 22.26 2.10
CA ALA A 135 12.53 22.66 2.97
C ALA A 135 12.90 22.50 4.46
N GLN A 136 13.64 21.45 4.83
CA GLN A 136 14.20 21.29 6.18
C GLN A 136 15.29 22.33 6.50
N ALA A 137 16.09 22.75 5.53
CA ALA A 137 17.05 23.85 5.70
C ALA A 137 16.36 25.23 5.85
N LEU A 138 15.13 25.37 5.35
CA LEU A 138 14.30 26.59 5.43
C LEU A 138 13.20 26.52 6.51
N GLY A 139 13.10 25.43 7.27
CA GLY A 139 12.09 25.26 8.32
C GLY A 139 10.65 25.09 7.81
N GLN A 140 10.45 24.71 6.54
CA GLN A 140 9.13 24.45 5.97
C GLN A 140 8.83 22.95 5.94
N GLU A 141 7.64 22.56 6.39
CA GLU A 141 7.17 21.17 6.37
C GLU A 141 6.88 20.73 4.93
N SER A 142 7.81 20.02 4.31
CA SER A 142 7.56 19.32 3.04
C SER A 142 6.56 18.18 3.30
N ALA A 143 5.31 18.36 2.86
CA ALA A 143 4.26 17.38 3.05
C ALA A 143 4.63 16.05 2.34
N PRO A 144 4.54 14.89 3.02
CA PRO A 144 4.85 13.61 2.39
C PRO A 144 3.92 13.31 1.22
N LEU A 145 4.44 12.63 0.21
CA LEU A 145 3.68 12.18 -0.96
C LEU A 145 2.48 11.33 -0.50
N PHE A 146 1.35 11.45 -1.20
CA PHE A 146 0.12 10.74 -0.83
C PHE A 146 0.33 9.23 -0.66
N PHE A 147 1.10 8.59 -1.54
CA PHE A 147 1.36 7.15 -1.46
C PHE A 147 2.14 6.75 -0.21
N ASP A 148 3.07 7.59 0.26
CA ASP A 148 3.82 7.34 1.49
C ASP A 148 2.90 7.49 2.71
N LYS A 149 2.05 8.53 2.73
CA LYS A 149 1.03 8.70 3.77
C LYS A 149 0.04 7.54 3.80
N ALA A 150 -0.42 7.10 2.62
CA ALA A 150 -1.37 6.00 2.50
C ALA A 150 -0.75 4.68 2.95
N HIS A 151 0.50 4.42 2.58
CA HIS A 151 1.29 3.29 3.06
C HIS A 151 1.39 3.30 4.59
N ASP A 152 1.81 4.42 5.18
CA ASP A 152 2.02 4.53 6.62
C ASP A 152 0.72 4.40 7.40
N GLN A 153 -0.36 5.02 6.93
CA GLN A 153 -1.69 4.85 7.53
C GLN A 153 -2.22 3.42 7.39
N PHE A 154 -1.92 2.75 6.28
CA PHE A 154 -2.31 1.36 6.07
C PHE A 154 -1.59 0.44 7.05
N LEU A 155 -0.26 0.57 7.18
CA LEU A 155 0.52 -0.22 8.14
C LEU A 155 0.13 0.10 9.58
N ALA A 156 -0.02 1.38 9.94
CA ALA A 156 -0.39 1.77 11.30
C ALA A 156 -1.77 1.21 11.73
N LYS A 157 -2.72 1.06 10.80
CA LYS A 157 -4.04 0.51 11.10
C LYS A 157 -4.07 -1.01 11.16
N LEU A 158 -3.29 -1.70 10.34
CA LEU A 158 -3.37 -3.16 10.21
C LEU A 158 -2.29 -3.91 10.96
N HIS A 159 -1.08 -3.37 11.08
CA HIS A 159 0.07 -4.12 11.58
C HIS A 159 -0.15 -4.61 13.01
N ASP A 160 -0.58 -3.74 13.92
CA ASP A 160 -0.76 -4.09 15.33
C ASP A 160 -1.95 -5.04 15.52
N ASP A 161 -3.09 -4.76 14.86
CA ASP A 161 -4.29 -5.59 14.97
C ASP A 161 -4.06 -7.01 14.42
N PHE A 162 -3.37 -7.13 13.28
CA PHE A 162 -3.07 -8.44 12.68
C PHE A 162 -2.11 -9.26 13.52
N LYS A 163 -1.13 -8.59 14.13
CA LYS A 163 -0.13 -9.25 14.95
C LYS A 163 -0.74 -9.70 16.26
N GLU A 164 -1.48 -8.83 16.95
CA GLU A 164 -2.04 -9.11 18.27
C GLU A 164 -3.22 -10.08 18.20
N ARG A 165 -4.10 -9.98 17.19
CA ARG A 165 -5.31 -10.83 17.11
C ARG A 165 -5.09 -12.11 16.34
N TYR A 166 -4.34 -12.06 15.23
CA TYR A 166 -4.27 -13.16 14.27
C TYR A 166 -2.89 -13.82 14.17
N GLY A 167 -1.85 -13.31 14.84
CA GLY A 167 -0.49 -13.85 14.66
C GLY A 167 0.07 -13.64 13.25
N LEU A 168 -0.43 -12.62 12.54
CA LEU A 168 -0.03 -12.26 11.18
C LEU A 168 0.71 -10.94 11.21
N GLU A 169 1.72 -10.79 10.36
CA GLU A 169 2.47 -9.54 10.23
C GLU A 169 2.32 -9.02 8.80
N ILE A 170 1.74 -7.83 8.67
CA ILE A 170 1.73 -7.10 7.40
C ILE A 170 3.07 -6.37 7.28
N THR A 171 3.89 -6.77 6.30
CA THR A 171 5.23 -6.23 6.10
C THR A 171 5.19 -4.95 5.28
N ASN A 172 4.39 -4.91 4.21
CA ASN A 172 4.39 -3.79 3.26
C ASN A 172 3.12 -3.81 2.40
N ILE A 173 2.73 -2.66 1.86
CA ILE A 173 1.77 -2.52 0.76
C ILE A 173 2.44 -1.77 -0.41
N ARG A 174 2.34 -2.34 -1.61
CA ARG A 174 2.85 -1.71 -2.83
C ARG A 174 1.71 -1.33 -3.74
N ILE A 175 1.60 -0.05 -4.05
CA ILE A 175 0.67 0.46 -5.06
C ILE A 175 1.41 0.53 -6.39
N GLU A 176 0.99 -0.27 -7.37
CA GLU A 176 1.62 -0.37 -8.69
C GLU A 176 1.05 0.64 -9.67
N GLN A 177 -0.27 0.84 -9.66
CA GLN A 177 -0.97 1.65 -10.64
C GLN A 177 -2.12 2.42 -10.01
N PHE A 178 -2.29 3.64 -10.46
CA PHE A 178 -3.39 4.52 -10.12
C PHE A 178 -4.00 5.10 -11.41
N LYS A 179 -5.33 5.07 -11.52
CA LYS A 179 -6.06 5.55 -12.69
C LYS A 179 -7.33 6.27 -12.27
N ILE A 180 -7.56 7.48 -12.77
CA ILE A 180 -8.86 8.15 -12.63
C ILE A 180 -9.80 7.54 -13.66
N MET A 181 -10.98 7.07 -13.22
CA MET A 181 -11.92 6.38 -14.10
C MET A 181 -12.69 7.36 -15.00
N ASP A 182 -12.94 8.57 -14.51
CA ASP A 182 -13.51 9.65 -15.30
C ASP A 182 -12.46 10.25 -16.25
N GLN A 183 -12.62 9.98 -17.55
CA GLN A 183 -11.71 10.47 -18.59
C GLN A 183 -11.74 11.99 -18.76
N ALA A 184 -12.90 12.63 -18.60
CA ALA A 184 -13.04 14.08 -18.76
C ALA A 184 -12.36 14.81 -17.60
N LEU A 185 -12.54 14.29 -16.39
CA LEU A 185 -11.87 14.80 -15.20
C LEU A 185 -10.36 14.54 -15.25
N SER A 186 -9.94 13.34 -15.67
CA SER A 186 -8.53 12.98 -15.85
C SER A 186 -7.82 13.95 -16.80
N GLN A 187 -8.43 14.26 -17.96
CA GLN A 187 -7.89 15.24 -18.91
C GLN A 187 -7.86 16.66 -18.33
N SER A 188 -8.88 17.05 -17.57
CA SER A 188 -8.95 18.38 -16.95
C SER A 188 -7.87 18.56 -15.88
N ILE A 189 -7.63 17.55 -15.04
CA ILE A 189 -6.58 17.55 -14.03
C ILE A 189 -5.21 17.53 -14.68
N ALA A 190 -4.99 16.70 -15.70
CA ALA A 190 -3.74 16.69 -16.46
C ALA A 190 -3.47 18.08 -17.06
N GLY A 191 -4.48 18.73 -17.64
CA GLY A 191 -4.37 20.09 -18.17
C GLY A 191 -4.08 21.14 -17.09
N GLN A 192 -4.71 21.06 -15.93
CA GLN A 192 -4.44 21.97 -14.80
C GLN A 192 -3.06 21.73 -14.17
N ALA A 193 -2.62 20.49 -14.07
CA ALA A 193 -1.29 20.14 -13.57
C ALA A 193 -0.20 20.72 -14.48
N VAL A 194 -0.35 20.59 -15.81
CA VAL A 194 0.57 21.21 -16.78
C VAL A 194 0.60 22.72 -16.63
N LYS A 195 -0.57 23.37 -16.58
CA LYS A 195 -0.64 24.84 -16.38
C LYS A 195 -0.02 25.28 -15.06
N THR A 196 -0.21 24.52 -13.99
CA THR A 196 0.35 24.82 -12.67
C THR A 196 1.87 24.69 -12.70
N ALA A 197 2.40 23.63 -13.33
CA ALA A 197 3.83 23.43 -13.52
C ALA A 197 4.46 24.54 -14.39
N GLU A 198 3.77 24.96 -15.47
CA GLU A 198 4.20 26.10 -16.29
C GLU A 198 4.23 27.40 -15.48
N THR A 199 3.19 27.64 -14.66
CA THR A 199 3.09 28.84 -13.82
C THR A 199 4.14 28.85 -12.72
N GLN A 200 4.39 27.72 -12.06
CA GLN A 200 5.47 27.57 -11.08
C GLN A 200 6.84 27.76 -11.71
N SER A 201 7.07 27.21 -12.90
CA SER A 201 8.32 27.40 -13.64
C SER A 201 8.53 28.88 -14.01
N GLN A 202 7.48 29.58 -14.44
CA GLN A 202 7.53 31.01 -14.71
C GLN A 202 7.79 31.84 -13.44
N LEU A 203 7.15 31.51 -12.32
CA LEU A 203 7.39 32.15 -11.03
C LEU A 203 8.82 31.93 -10.54
N ALA A 204 9.33 30.69 -10.60
CA ALA A 204 10.70 30.37 -10.22
C ALA A 204 11.73 31.10 -11.10
N ASN A 205 11.45 31.24 -12.41
CA ASN A 205 12.30 32.01 -13.31
C ASN A 205 12.26 33.52 -12.99
N LEU A 206 11.10 34.06 -12.63
CA LEU A 206 10.95 35.46 -12.22
C LEU A 206 11.65 35.76 -10.88
N GLU A 207 11.55 34.85 -9.91
CA GLU A 207 12.29 34.91 -8.65
C GLU A 207 13.80 34.81 -8.87
N GLY A 208 14.24 33.91 -9.76
CA GLY A 208 15.65 33.82 -10.16
C GLY A 208 16.16 35.11 -10.80
N GLN A 209 15.38 35.72 -11.70
CA GLN A 209 15.75 36.98 -12.35
C GLN A 209 15.78 38.16 -11.37
N THR A 210 14.83 38.23 -10.43
CA THR A 210 14.81 39.28 -9.40
C THR A 210 16.00 39.14 -8.45
N MET A 211 16.33 37.93 -8.01
CA MET A 211 17.50 37.67 -7.17
C MET A 211 18.82 38.03 -7.87
N ILE A 212 18.97 37.70 -9.16
CA ILE A 212 20.14 38.10 -9.96
C ILE A 212 20.22 39.63 -10.10
N ALA A 213 19.09 40.30 -10.35
CA ALA A 213 19.04 41.74 -10.49
C ALA A 213 19.40 42.47 -9.18
N THR A 214 18.98 41.94 -8.03
CA THR A 214 19.33 42.50 -6.72
C THR A 214 20.81 42.31 -6.41
N GLN A 215 21.40 41.16 -6.74
CA GLN A 215 22.85 40.93 -6.56
C GLN A 215 23.74 41.73 -7.51
N GLN A 216 23.24 42.17 -8.66
CA GLN A 216 23.99 43.04 -9.59
C GLN A 216 23.94 44.53 -9.24
N GLN A 217 23.08 44.93 -8.29
CA GLN A 217 22.96 46.31 -7.82
C GLN A 217 23.74 46.60 -6.53
N GLU A 218 24.34 45.58 -5.90
CA GLU A 218 25.34 45.70 -4.83
C GLU A 218 26.77 45.67 -5.38
#